data_AF-A0A6I5CI86-F1
#
_entry.id   AF-A0A6I5CI86-F1
#
_cell.length_a   1.000
_cell.length_b   1.000
_cell.length_c   1.000
_cell.angle_alpha   90.00
_cell.angle_beta   90.00
_cell.angle_gamma   90.00
#
_symmetry.space_group_name_H-M   'P 1'
#
loop_
_entity.id
_entity.type
_entity.pdbx_description
1 polymer ?
#
loop_
_entity_poly.entity_id
_entity_poly.type
_entity_poly.pdbx_seq_one_letter_code
_entity_poly.pdbx_strand_id
1 'polypeptide(L)'
;MDVTLLGTGAPAGLPRPHCPCAACATALGAQARAATALLVDGSLLLDLTPGVAFAAARAGQSLGQVAQVLLSHPHDGPAVEVPAGL
;
A
#
# COMPACT_ATOMS: atom_id res chain seq x y z
N MET A 1 19.06 7.18 3.51
CA MET A 1 18.08 6.14 3.14
C MET A 1 16.91 6.28 4.08
N ASP A 2 15.79 6.76 3.55
CA ASP A 2 14.50 6.85 4.22
C ASP A 2 13.54 5.80 3.65
N VAL A 3 12.78 5.15 4.52
CA VAL A 3 11.84 4.10 4.12
C VAL A 3 10.48 4.38 4.75
N THR A 4 9.50 4.66 3.91
CA THR A 4 8.11 4.81 4.34
C THR A 4 7.35 3.51 4.12
N LEU A 5 6.76 2.97 5.20
CA LEU A 5 5.86 1.83 5.14
C LEU A 5 4.47 2.31 4.72
N LEU A 6 4.15 2.22 3.43
CA LEU A 6 2.84 2.61 2.91
C LEU A 6 1.76 1.60 3.32
N GLY A 7 2.13 0.33 3.45
CA GLY A 7 1.25 -0.70 3.98
C GLY A 7 2.01 -1.85 4.63
N THR A 8 1.33 -2.55 5.53
CA THR A 8 1.88 -3.68 6.31
C THR A 8 0.85 -4.80 6.50
N GLY A 9 -0.22 -4.77 5.71
CA GLY A 9 -1.30 -5.74 5.73
C GLY A 9 -1.10 -6.86 4.70
N ALA A 10 -1.95 -7.88 4.79
CA ALA A 10 -2.08 -8.90 3.75
C ALA A 10 -2.55 -8.29 2.42
N PRO A 11 -2.62 -9.05 1.30
CA PRO A 11 -3.03 -8.51 0.00
C PRO A 11 -4.37 -7.77 -0.02
N ALA A 12 -5.33 -8.17 0.83
CA ALA A 12 -6.62 -7.51 0.99
C ALA A 12 -6.62 -6.40 2.07
N GLY A 13 -5.46 -6.07 2.63
CA GLY A 13 -5.33 -5.21 3.80
C GLY A 13 -5.88 -5.83 5.09
N LEU A 14 -6.05 -4.98 6.10
CA LEU A 14 -6.73 -5.28 7.36
C LEU A 14 -7.46 -4.01 7.81
N PRO A 15 -8.79 -4.03 8.01
CA PRO A 15 -9.66 -5.19 8.09
C PRO A 15 -10.04 -5.71 6.70
N ARG A 16 -10.41 -6.98 6.63
CA ARG A 16 -11.01 -7.55 5.41
C ARG A 16 -12.51 -7.21 5.38
N PRO A 17 -13.06 -6.82 4.21
CA PRO A 17 -14.49 -6.59 4.06
C PRO A 17 -15.31 -7.77 4.58
N HIS A 18 -16.35 -7.48 5.36
CA HIS A 18 -17.27 -8.47 5.94
C HIS A 18 -16.65 -9.55 6.86
N CYS A 19 -15.39 -9.38 7.30
CA CYS A 19 -14.75 -10.33 8.21
C CYS A 19 -15.03 -9.97 9.68
N PRO A 20 -15.71 -10.82 10.46
CA PRO A 20 -16.08 -10.51 11.84
C PRO A 20 -15.02 -10.90 12.88
N CYS A 21 -13.82 -11.34 12.45
CA CYS A 21 -12.81 -11.82 13.39
C CYS A 21 -12.29 -10.69 14.30
N ALA A 22 -11.82 -11.05 15.49
CA ALA A 22 -11.34 -10.09 16.48
C ALA A 22 -10.28 -9.12 15.92
N ALA A 23 -9.34 -9.62 15.11
CA ALA A 23 -8.31 -8.80 14.49
C ALA A 23 -8.87 -7.74 13.52
N CYS A 24 -9.87 -8.10 12.70
CA CYS A 24 -10.52 -7.14 11.81
C CYS A 24 -11.38 -6.13 12.60
N ALA A 25 -12.07 -6.58 13.66
CA ALA A 25 -12.87 -5.71 14.50
C ALA A 25 -12.04 -4.61 15.19
N THR A 26 -10.78 -4.91 15.54
CA THR A 26 -9.88 -3.94 16.20
C THR A 26 -9.05 -3.10 15.23
N ALA A 27 -8.90 -3.52 13.97
CA ALA A 27 -8.04 -2.87 12.99
C ALA A 27 -8.74 -1.72 12.25
N LEU A 28 -9.34 -0.78 12.99
CA LEU A 28 -10.07 0.37 12.42
C LEU A 28 -9.29 1.67 12.63
N GLY A 29 -9.61 2.71 11.83
CA GLY A 29 -8.97 4.02 11.91
C GLY A 29 -7.45 3.92 11.72
N ALA A 30 -6.68 4.41 12.69
CA ALA A 30 -5.20 4.38 12.65
C ALA A 30 -4.62 2.95 12.69
N GLN A 31 -5.40 1.94 13.10
CA GLN A 31 -4.98 0.54 13.12
C GLN A 31 -5.26 -0.19 11.80
N ALA A 32 -5.93 0.47 10.84
CA ALA A 32 -6.13 -0.09 9.51
C ALA A 32 -4.79 -0.18 8.76
N ARG A 33 -4.60 -1.28 8.03
CA ARG A 33 -3.37 -1.58 7.29
C ARG A 33 -3.71 -1.77 5.83
N ALA A 34 -3.12 -0.93 4.97
CA ALA A 34 -3.11 -1.17 3.53
C ALA A 34 -2.27 -2.42 3.21
N ALA A 35 -2.46 -2.98 2.01
CA ALA A 35 -1.60 -4.03 1.49
C ALA A 35 -0.13 -3.58 1.47
N THR A 36 0.79 -4.51 1.68
CA THR A 36 2.22 -4.23 1.78
C THR A 36 2.75 -3.47 0.57
N ALA A 37 3.31 -2.29 0.82
CA ALA A 37 4.02 -1.47 -0.16
C ALA A 37 5.02 -0.56 0.58
N LEU A 38 6.14 -0.24 -0.07
CA LEU A 38 7.23 0.56 0.51
C LEU A 38 7.63 1.69 -0.44
N LEU A 39 7.85 2.89 0.09
CA LEU A 39 8.48 3.99 -0.65
C LEU A 39 9.86 4.25 -0.06
N VAL A 40 10.88 4.14 -0.90
CA VAL A 40 12.28 4.36 -0.51
C VAL A 40 12.76 5.67 -1.13
N ASP A 41 13.26 6.56 -0.27
CA ASP A 41 13.81 7.87 -0.62
C ASP A 41 12.86 8.74 -1.50
N GLY A 42 11.55 8.48 -1.46
CA GLY A 42 10.56 9.18 -2.28
C GLY A 42 10.56 8.83 -3.77
N SER A 43 11.48 8.00 -4.25
CA SER A 43 11.72 7.78 -5.68
C SER A 43 11.59 6.32 -6.15
N LEU A 44 11.62 5.36 -5.22
CA LEU A 44 11.52 3.93 -5.51
C LEU A 44 10.32 3.33 -4.79
N LEU A 45 9.37 2.79 -5.54
CA LEU A 45 8.20 2.10 -5.01
C LEU A 45 8.40 0.58 -5.09
N LEU A 46 8.28 -0.12 -3.97
CA LEU A 46 8.20 -1.57 -3.93
C LEU A 46 6.74 -1.99 -3.82
N ASP A 47 6.31 -2.81 -4.75
CA ASP A 47 4.95 -3.33 -4.94
C ASP A 47 3.88 -2.26 -5.17
N LEU A 48 3.34 -2.25 -6.39
CA LEU A 48 2.21 -1.39 -6.75
C LEU A 48 0.90 -2.07 -6.33
N THR A 49 0.52 -1.92 -5.06
CA THR A 49 -0.71 -2.53 -4.53
C THR A 49 -1.95 -1.63 -4.68
N PRO A 50 -3.16 -2.20 -4.76
CA PRO A 50 -4.39 -1.41 -4.75
C PRO A 50 -4.46 -0.42 -3.58
N GLY A 51 -4.77 0.84 -3.89
CA GLY A 51 -4.90 1.90 -2.88
C GLY A 51 -3.58 2.51 -2.38
N VAL A 52 -2.43 2.16 -2.97
CA VAL A 52 -1.11 2.69 -2.58
C VAL A 52 -1.02 4.21 -2.69
N ALA A 53 -1.71 4.83 -3.65
CA ALA A 53 -1.78 6.29 -3.76
C ALA A 53 -2.42 6.94 -2.53
N PHE A 54 -3.51 6.37 -2.01
CA PHE A 54 -4.13 6.85 -0.77
C PHE A 54 -3.26 6.58 0.46
N ALA A 55 -2.52 5.46 0.46
CA ALA A 55 -1.55 5.18 1.52
C ALA A 55 -0.42 6.21 1.56
N ALA A 56 0.14 6.56 0.39
CA ALA A 56 1.15 7.62 0.26
C ALA A 56 0.60 8.98 0.71
N ALA A 57 -0.61 9.36 0.26
CA ALA A 57 -1.24 10.60 0.67
C ALA A 57 -1.45 10.69 2.19
N ARG A 58 -1.89 9.59 2.85
CA ARG A 58 -2.01 9.53 4.32
C ARG A 58 -0.67 9.64 5.03
N ALA A 59 0.40 9.16 4.42
CA ALA A 59 1.77 9.29 4.93
C ALA A 59 2.40 10.66 4.62
N GLY A 60 1.69 11.58 3.95
CA GLY A 60 2.23 12.87 3.52
C GLY A 60 3.24 12.77 2.37
N GLN A 61 3.25 11.65 1.64
CA GLN A 61 4.16 11.37 0.53
C GLN A 61 3.47 11.56 -0.82
N SER A 62 4.22 12.07 -1.80
CA SER A 62 3.80 12.12 -3.20
C SER A 62 4.40 10.95 -3.97
N LEU A 63 3.63 10.33 -4.85
CA LEU A 63 4.14 9.31 -5.77
C LEU A 63 4.63 9.89 -7.11
N GLY A 64 4.42 11.19 -7.39
CA GLY A 64 4.80 11.79 -8.67
C GLY A 64 6.32 11.93 -8.90
N GLN A 65 7.14 11.60 -7.90
CA GLN A 65 8.61 11.55 -8.00
C GLN A 65 9.14 10.12 -8.10
N VAL A 66 8.26 9.11 -8.09
CA VAL A 66 8.66 7.71 -8.27
C VAL A 66 9.20 7.54 -9.68
N ALA A 67 10.47 7.15 -9.76
CA ALA A 67 11.16 6.88 -11.02
C ALA A 67 11.14 5.39 -11.37
N GLN A 68 10.98 4.53 -10.36
CA GLN A 68 11.04 3.08 -10.52
C GLN A 68 10.02 2.38 -9.62
N VAL A 69 9.40 1.35 -10.18
CA VAL A 69 8.55 0.41 -9.46
C VAL A 69 9.20 -0.97 -9.53
N LEU A 70 9.45 -1.58 -8.38
CA LEU A 70 9.93 -2.96 -8.27
C LEU A 70 8.81 -3.84 -7.76
N LEU A 71 8.48 -4.86 -8.54
CA LEU A 71 7.52 -5.89 -8.15
C LEU A 71 8.29 -7.06 -7.55
N SER A 72 8.00 -7.38 -6.29
CA SER A 72 8.70 -8.44 -5.56
C SER A 72 8.35 -9.83 -6.09
N HIS A 73 7.15 -9.99 -6.67
CA HIS A 73 6.63 -11.21 -7.26
C HIS A 73 5.47 -10.88 -8.22
N PRO A 74 5.11 -11.78 -9.16
CA PRO A 74 3.84 -11.66 -9.86
C PRO A 74 2.70 -11.71 -8.85
N HIS A 75 1.78 -10.76 -8.93
CA HIS A 75 0.58 -10.77 -8.11
C HIS A 75 -0.52 -11.56 -8.83
N ASP A 76 -1.03 -12.60 -8.17
CA ASP A 76 -2.27 -13.25 -8.56
C ASP A 76 -3.44 -12.39 -8.06
N GLY A 77 -4.04 -11.59 -8.94
CA GLY A 77 -5.10 -10.66 -8.57
C GLY A 77 -5.62 -9.81 -9.73
N PRO A 78 -6.65 -8.99 -9.49
CA PRO A 78 -7.13 -8.03 -10.49
C PRO A 78 -5.99 -7.09 -10.90
N ALA A 79 -6.05 -6.60 -12.14
CA ALA A 79 -5.06 -5.68 -12.67
C ALA A 79 -4.91 -4.47 -11.73
N VAL A 80 -3.66 -4.14 -11.44
CA VAL A 80 -3.32 -2.98 -10.64
C VAL A 80 -3.68 -1.72 -11.42
N GLU A 81 -4.47 -0.83 -10.82
CA GLU A 81 -4.71 0.50 -11.37
C GLU A 81 -3.46 1.36 -11.10
N VAL A 82 -2.80 1.79 -12.17
CA VAL A 82 -1.64 2.70 -12.08
C VAL A 82 -2.16 4.09 -11.73
N PRO A 83 -1.74 4.70 -10.60
CA PRO A 83 -2.16 6.04 -10.24
C PRO A 83 -1.81 7.06 -11.32
N ALA A 84 -2.68 8.03 -11.57
CA ALA A 84 -2.39 9.11 -12.50
C ALA A 84 -1.12 9.87 -12.07
N GLY A 85 -0.15 9.99 -12.98
CA GLY A 85 1.13 10.67 -12.73
C GLY A 85 2.23 9.78 -12.15
N LEU A 86 1.99 8.47 -12.03
CA LEU A 86 3.03 7.45 -11.89
C LEU A 86 3.47 6.91 -13.26
#